data_AF-M0EAG0-F1
#
_entry.id   AF-M0EAG0-F1
#
_cell.length_a   1.000
_cell.length_b   1.000
_cell.length_c   1.000
_cell.angle_alpha   90.00
_cell.angle_beta   90.00
_cell.angle_gamma   90.00
#
_symmetry.space_group_name_H-M   'P 1'
#
loop_
_entity.id
_entity.type
_entity.pdbx_description
1 polymer ?
#
loop_
_entity_poly.entity_id
_entity_poly.type
_entity_poly.pdbx_seq_one_letter_code
_entity_poly.pdbx_strand_id
1 'polypeptide(L)'
;MSRTTARAQSETVGIILLLGVFVVSAGAVGTVYLGDVASDADEVVVSADLSAAETDLRVDHLGGDALPNEALGVVVRADGNTTRYPFAPPPGEFAPGDRRAFPDALVANASNEVWLYHEPSGEQIARATLTPEPEPVAETGSIEGTVVGPGAAAMRVASGASFGVRQVATPLVGATVSVDGAGRVAETTTGSGGAYRVGGLEPGEYEVSAAAPGLALSTTTVEVEPNETATVDFRLDPLEPAEFAVEIAGVDATVDAGDPLTVDAAVENVGDERGTKTVELRAGGEVADSVDVTLDPGERRTVSLRWQTLPTDVGERTLTVDTEDDSATTTVEVLDAATDAVAYVDRDGDGDPDERYTAVELAFLGSVDGHLVVYDDVEVSVPVTAAADRVTVRDGVTLRADGVSLEAGGNLRIGDGAAIDTSRVGIFVRPGDVTLRVGGDLNARGATVTTAARDWVFASAGDIGLTVGGTADLREGRFDATGVGLFGGRDGRITVTAGGGVLTEGASFDPALA
;
A
#
# COMPACT_ATOMS: atom_id res chain seq x y z
N MET A 1 38.39 -14.01 -15.03
CA MET A 1 37.82 -13.86 -16.39
C MET A 1 36.96 -12.63 -16.41
N SER A 2 37.46 -11.58 -17.05
CA SER A 2 36.79 -10.29 -17.22
C SER A 2 35.63 -10.41 -18.21
N ARG A 3 34.43 -9.95 -17.83
CA ARG A 3 33.34 -9.58 -18.74
C ARG A 3 32.63 -8.32 -18.22
N THR A 4 33.18 -7.20 -18.67
CA THR A 4 32.53 -6.06 -19.34
C THR A 4 31.06 -5.74 -18.99
N THR A 5 30.92 -4.65 -18.23
CA THR A 5 30.14 -3.43 -18.51
C THR A 5 28.68 -3.54 -19.00
N ALA A 6 27.76 -3.13 -18.14
CA ALA A 6 26.73 -2.12 -18.45
C ALA A 6 26.16 -1.56 -17.12
N ARG A 7 26.65 -0.40 -16.68
CA ARG A 7 25.97 0.40 -15.65
C ARG A 7 24.97 1.28 -16.39
N ALA A 8 23.68 1.06 -16.16
CA ALA A 8 22.64 2.01 -16.55
C ALA A 8 22.84 3.27 -15.71
N GLN A 9 23.25 4.36 -16.37
CA GLN A 9 23.33 5.67 -15.77
C GLN A 9 21.92 6.24 -15.61
N SER A 10 21.73 6.87 -14.46
CA SER A 10 20.63 7.76 -14.10
C SER A 10 20.40 8.83 -15.17
N GLU A 11 19.24 8.84 -15.80
CA GLU A 11 18.72 10.04 -16.47
C GLU A 11 18.15 10.96 -15.39
N THR A 12 19.05 11.63 -14.66
CA THR A 12 18.69 12.90 -14.02
C THR A 12 18.87 13.95 -15.10
N VAL A 13 17.79 14.21 -15.85
CA VAL A 13 17.69 15.36 -16.75
C VAL A 13 17.68 16.61 -15.86
N GLY A 14 18.88 17.05 -15.50
CA GLY A 14 19.10 18.40 -15.00
C GLY A 14 18.86 19.34 -16.16
N ILE A 15 17.67 19.91 -16.22
CA ILE A 15 17.35 21.05 -17.07
C ILE A 15 18.26 22.19 -16.60
N ILE A 16 19.41 22.34 -17.27
CA ILE A 16 20.14 23.60 -17.26
C ILE A 16 19.28 24.53 -18.10
N LEU A 17 18.52 25.40 -17.44
CA LEU A 17 17.94 26.60 -18.04
C LEU A 17 19.09 27.42 -18.61
N LEU A 18 19.41 27.16 -19.88
CA LEU A 18 20.22 28.02 -20.72
C LEU A 18 19.34 29.24 -21.03
N LEU A 19 19.36 30.21 -20.12
CA LEU A 19 18.90 31.56 -20.41
C LEU A 19 19.90 32.14 -21.41
N GLY A 20 19.63 31.89 -22.69
CA GLY A 20 20.40 32.41 -23.80
C GLY A 20 20.21 33.91 -23.86
N VAL A 21 21.04 34.66 -23.15
CA VAL A 21 21.24 36.08 -23.42
C VAL A 21 21.88 36.17 -24.80
N PHE A 22 21.04 36.29 -25.83
CA PHE A 22 21.48 36.70 -27.16
C PHE A 22 21.86 38.17 -27.09
N VAL A 23 23.11 38.46 -26.71
CA VAL A 23 23.71 39.76 -27.04
C VAL A 23 23.95 39.75 -28.54
N VAL A 24 22.95 40.18 -29.31
CA VAL A 24 23.13 40.55 -30.72
C VAL A 24 23.95 41.83 -30.72
N SER A 25 25.27 41.68 -30.67
CA SER A 25 26.20 42.77 -30.92
C SER A 25 26.16 43.05 -32.41
N ALA A 26 25.32 44.00 -32.82
CA ALA A 26 25.36 44.59 -34.15
C ALA A 26 26.65 45.43 -34.27
N GLY A 27 27.78 44.76 -34.48
CA GLY A 27 29.07 45.40 -34.73
C GLY A 27 29.07 46.05 -36.10
N ALA A 28 28.81 47.35 -36.17
CA ALA A 28 29.11 48.15 -37.35
C ALA A 28 30.63 48.41 -37.39
N VAL A 29 31.36 47.72 -38.28
CA VAL A 29 32.77 47.99 -38.54
C VAL A 29 32.91 49.38 -39.17
N GLY A 30 33.27 50.38 -38.36
CA GLY A 30 33.59 51.73 -38.81
C GLY A 30 34.90 51.77 -39.59
N THR A 31 34.84 52.26 -40.82
CA THR A 31 36.01 52.50 -41.68
C THR A 31 36.73 53.79 -41.25
N VAL A 32 38.04 53.71 -41.00
CA VAL A 32 38.88 54.86 -40.62
C VAL A 32 39.14 55.74 -41.84
N TYR A 33 38.81 57.02 -41.76
CA TYR A 33 39.16 58.06 -42.73
C TYR A 33 40.42 58.78 -42.23
N LEU A 34 41.54 58.67 -42.95
CA LEU A 34 42.76 59.44 -42.68
C LEU A 34 42.77 60.70 -43.54
N GLY A 35 42.74 61.87 -42.90
CA GLY A 35 42.92 63.19 -43.51
C GLY A 35 43.97 64.01 -42.75
N ASP A 36 44.87 64.63 -43.52
CA ASP A 36 46.20 65.16 -43.15
C ASP A 36 46.23 66.45 -42.30
N VAL A 37 47.04 66.41 -41.22
CA VAL A 37 48.07 67.35 -40.68
C VAL A 37 47.72 68.77 -40.19
N ALA A 38 47.91 69.00 -38.86
CA ALA A 38 48.73 70.10 -38.30
C ALA A 38 49.08 69.91 -36.79
N SER A 39 50.35 69.57 -36.52
CA SER A 39 51.25 69.85 -35.36
C SER A 39 50.77 69.98 -33.90
N ASP A 40 51.35 69.12 -33.04
CA ASP A 40 51.67 69.23 -31.60
C ASP A 40 50.58 69.70 -30.63
N ALA A 41 49.71 68.76 -30.28
CA ALA A 41 49.19 68.56 -28.92
C ALA A 41 49.16 67.04 -28.69
N ASP A 42 49.36 66.56 -27.45
CA ASP A 42 49.21 65.14 -27.10
C ASP A 42 47.89 64.59 -27.70
N GLU A 43 47.97 63.85 -28.80
CA GLU A 43 46.80 63.26 -29.46
C GLU A 43 46.33 62.11 -28.56
N VAL A 44 45.10 62.21 -28.09
CA VAL A 44 44.54 61.26 -27.13
C VAL A 44 44.20 59.98 -27.89
N VAL A 45 45.04 58.94 -27.77
CA VAL A 45 44.82 57.68 -28.49
C VAL A 45 43.95 56.79 -27.63
N VAL A 46 42.62 56.89 -27.76
CA VAL A 46 41.65 56.05 -27.05
C VAL A 46 40.72 55.32 -28.01
N SER A 47 40.58 54.02 -27.81
CA SER A 47 39.59 53.16 -28.49
C SER A 47 38.50 52.77 -27.50
N ALA A 48 37.25 53.10 -27.81
CA ALA A 48 36.09 52.75 -27.01
C ALA A 48 35.01 52.10 -27.89
N ASP A 49 34.25 51.17 -27.30
CA ASP A 49 33.05 50.59 -27.89
C ASP A 49 31.80 51.20 -27.23
N LEU A 50 30.77 51.40 -28.04
CA LEU A 50 29.46 51.89 -27.60
C LEU A 50 28.42 50.85 -27.96
N SER A 51 27.78 50.27 -26.95
CA SER A 51 26.78 49.22 -27.13
C SER A 51 25.50 49.51 -26.34
N ALA A 52 24.38 48.97 -26.80
CA ALA A 52 23.11 49.05 -26.10
C ALA A 52 22.83 47.74 -25.36
N ALA A 53 22.26 47.84 -24.18
CA ALA A 53 21.59 46.74 -23.50
C ALA A 53 20.23 47.26 -23.05
N GLU A 54 19.15 46.87 -23.75
CA GLU A 54 17.85 47.53 -23.62
C GLU A 54 18.00 49.05 -23.78
N THR A 55 17.42 49.87 -22.90
CA THR A 55 17.54 51.33 -22.91
C THR A 55 18.86 51.85 -22.30
N ASP A 56 19.69 50.98 -21.75
CA ASP A 56 20.97 51.35 -21.15
C ASP A 56 22.07 51.47 -22.21
N LEU A 57 22.80 52.58 -22.17
CA LEU A 57 24.02 52.74 -22.95
C LEU A 57 25.22 52.20 -22.18
N ARG A 58 26.02 51.34 -22.81
CA ARG A 58 27.31 50.87 -22.31
C ARG A 58 28.45 51.44 -23.13
N VAL A 59 29.48 51.88 -22.42
CA VAL A 59 30.74 52.38 -22.97
C VAL A 59 31.86 51.52 -22.41
N ASP A 60 32.59 50.84 -23.29
CA ASP A 60 33.69 49.95 -22.92
C ASP A 60 35.01 50.51 -23.45
N HIS A 61 36.03 50.61 -22.59
CA HIS A 61 37.36 51.05 -23.01
C HIS A 61 38.13 49.87 -23.61
N LEU A 62 38.32 49.85 -24.92
CA LEU A 62 38.99 48.75 -25.62
C LEU A 62 40.52 48.84 -25.59
N GLY A 63 41.09 50.05 -25.46
CA GLY A 63 42.55 50.24 -25.36
C GLY A 63 42.96 51.71 -25.58
N GLY A 64 44.19 52.08 -25.22
CA GLY A 64 44.67 53.45 -25.33
C GLY A 64 45.04 54.11 -23.99
N ASP A 65 45.09 55.44 -23.98
CA ASP A 65 45.37 56.25 -22.78
C ASP A 65 44.22 56.22 -21.77
N ALA A 66 44.55 56.21 -20.47
CA ALA A 66 43.54 56.39 -19.43
C ALA A 66 43.16 57.87 -19.34
N LEU A 67 41.86 58.18 -19.39
CA LEU A 67 41.36 59.55 -19.39
C LEU A 67 40.58 59.86 -18.12
N PRO A 68 40.76 61.04 -17.49
CA PRO A 68 39.97 61.40 -16.31
C PRO A 68 38.47 61.43 -16.66
N ASN A 69 37.63 60.82 -15.82
CA ASN A 69 36.18 60.73 -16.02
C ASN A 69 35.51 62.11 -16.15
N GLU A 70 36.10 63.15 -15.56
CA GLU A 70 35.61 64.53 -15.68
C GLU A 70 35.96 65.20 -17.02
N ALA A 71 36.91 64.64 -17.77
CA ALA A 71 37.25 65.09 -19.12
C ALA A 71 36.50 64.33 -20.22
N LEU A 72 35.62 63.40 -19.85
CA LEU A 72 34.80 62.63 -20.79
C LEU A 72 33.34 63.06 -20.71
N GLY A 73 32.71 63.13 -21.88
CA GLY A 73 31.28 63.37 -22.01
C GLY A 73 30.64 62.44 -23.02
N VAL A 74 29.39 62.07 -22.77
CA VAL A 74 28.58 61.28 -23.69
C VAL A 74 27.41 62.13 -24.17
N VAL A 75 27.18 62.19 -25.47
CA VAL A 75 25.96 62.78 -26.04
C VAL A 75 25.14 61.69 -26.69
N VAL A 76 23.85 61.64 -26.36
CA VAL A 76 22.86 60.81 -27.08
C VAL A 76 21.88 61.75 -27.76
N ARG A 77 21.65 61.51 -29.05
CA ARG A 77 20.61 62.17 -29.83
C ARG A 77 19.62 61.14 -30.34
N ALA A 78 18.36 61.34 -29.99
CA ALA A 78 17.26 60.49 -30.42
C ALA A 78 16.00 61.35 -30.59
N ASP A 79 15.19 61.06 -31.60
CA ASP A 79 13.91 61.73 -31.89
C ASP A 79 13.97 63.27 -31.90
N GLY A 80 15.09 63.81 -32.40
CA GLY A 80 15.31 65.25 -32.47
C GLY A 80 15.73 65.91 -31.14
N ASN A 81 15.73 65.18 -30.02
CA ASN A 81 16.25 65.65 -28.74
C ASN A 81 17.73 65.28 -28.56
N THR A 82 18.49 66.12 -27.87
CA THR A 82 19.92 65.87 -27.59
C THR A 82 20.15 65.96 -26.09
N THR A 83 20.61 64.87 -25.50
CA THR A 83 20.90 64.75 -24.07
C THR A 83 22.40 64.52 -23.87
N ARG A 84 22.99 65.23 -22.92
CA ARG A 84 24.39 65.03 -22.51
C ARG A 84 24.43 64.31 -21.17
N TYR A 85 25.22 63.27 -21.09
CA TYR A 85 25.47 62.49 -19.88
C TYR A 85 26.91 62.74 -19.42
N PRO A 86 27.10 63.25 -18.18
CA PRO A 86 28.44 63.40 -17.63
C PRO A 86 29.03 62.02 -17.31
N PHE A 87 30.31 61.83 -17.63
CA PHE A 87 30.97 60.55 -17.41
C PHE A 87 31.39 60.36 -15.93
N ALA A 88 31.62 61.46 -15.19
CA ALA A 88 31.73 61.48 -13.73
C ALA A 88 30.38 61.76 -13.04
N PRO A 89 30.11 61.22 -11.82
CA PRO A 89 30.94 60.36 -10.97
C PRO A 89 30.91 58.85 -11.35
N PRO A 90 31.88 58.00 -10.93
CA PRO A 90 32.86 58.25 -9.88
C PRO A 90 34.05 59.10 -10.35
N PRO A 91 34.73 59.80 -9.42
CA PRO A 91 36.01 60.43 -9.72
C PRO A 91 37.06 59.35 -10.04
N GLY A 92 38.06 59.69 -10.85
CA GLY A 92 39.09 58.74 -11.31
C GLY A 92 39.26 58.82 -12.83
N GLU A 93 39.94 57.82 -13.38
CA GLU A 93 40.18 57.68 -14.82
C GLU A 93 39.38 56.50 -15.39
N PHE A 94 39.00 56.61 -16.65
CA PHE A 94 38.47 55.53 -17.48
C PHE A 94 39.66 54.91 -18.22
N ALA A 95 40.07 53.72 -17.82
CA ALA A 95 41.25 53.03 -18.32
C ALA A 95 40.88 51.81 -19.19
N PRO A 96 41.82 51.28 -20.00
CA PRO A 96 41.58 50.06 -20.78
C PRO A 96 41.02 48.89 -19.95
N GLY A 97 39.88 48.34 -20.40
CA GLY A 97 39.14 47.28 -19.74
C GLY A 97 37.99 47.76 -18.85
N ASP A 98 37.89 49.07 -18.58
CA ASP A 98 36.79 49.62 -17.81
C ASP A 98 35.48 49.67 -18.63
N ARG A 99 34.36 49.51 -17.92
CA ARG A 99 33.01 49.65 -18.46
C ARG A 99 32.24 50.71 -17.69
N ARG A 100 31.55 51.57 -18.43
CA ARG A 100 30.61 52.56 -17.92
C ARG A 100 29.22 52.29 -18.47
N ALA A 101 28.22 52.26 -17.59
CA ALA A 101 26.83 52.17 -17.98
C ALA A 101 26.10 53.49 -17.69
N PHE A 102 25.22 53.89 -18.59
CA PHE A 102 24.30 55.01 -18.44
C PHE A 102 22.88 54.45 -18.54
N PRO A 103 22.21 54.27 -17.40
CA PRO A 103 20.88 53.67 -17.40
C PRO A 103 19.85 54.59 -18.07
N ASP A 104 18.94 54.00 -18.83
CA ASP A 104 17.87 54.70 -19.56
C ASP A 104 18.37 55.85 -20.47
N ALA A 105 19.61 55.74 -20.95
CA ALA A 105 20.22 56.79 -21.76
C ALA A 105 19.71 56.83 -23.20
N LEU A 106 19.18 55.70 -23.68
CA LEU A 106 18.71 55.47 -25.05
C LEU A 106 17.18 55.40 -25.10
N VAL A 107 16.61 55.80 -26.23
CA VAL A 107 15.18 55.68 -26.52
C VAL A 107 14.92 54.36 -27.26
N ALA A 108 14.05 53.51 -26.71
CA ALA A 108 13.62 52.25 -27.32
C ALA A 108 12.91 52.49 -28.66
N ASN A 109 13.09 51.58 -29.63
CA ASN A 109 12.51 51.67 -30.99
C ASN A 109 12.91 52.92 -31.80
N ALA A 110 13.89 53.70 -31.36
CA ALA A 110 14.39 54.87 -32.07
C ALA A 110 15.87 54.69 -32.42
N SER A 111 16.30 55.38 -33.47
CA SER A 111 17.72 55.48 -33.82
C SER A 111 18.40 56.48 -32.89
N ASN A 112 19.26 55.98 -32.01
CA ASN A 112 20.04 56.79 -31.08
C ASN A 112 21.43 57.01 -31.66
N GLU A 113 21.76 58.24 -32.05
CA GLU A 113 23.14 58.61 -32.37
C GLU A 113 23.89 58.91 -31.06
N VAL A 114 24.97 58.18 -30.81
CA VAL A 114 25.77 58.30 -29.58
C VAL A 114 27.18 58.74 -29.93
N TRP A 115 27.68 59.72 -29.18
CA TRP A 115 29.04 60.23 -29.26
C TRP A 115 29.71 60.18 -27.90
N LEU A 116 30.94 59.64 -27.87
CA LEU A 116 31.87 59.82 -26.76
C LEU A 116 32.90 60.87 -27.19
N TYR A 117 33.12 61.90 -26.38
CA TYR A 117 34.06 62.96 -26.67
C TYR A 117 34.92 63.31 -25.45
N HIS A 118 36.14 63.79 -25.72
CA HIS A 118 37.02 64.40 -24.73
C HIS A 118 36.66 65.88 -24.61
N GLU A 119 36.10 66.30 -23.49
CA GLU A 119 35.54 67.65 -23.30
C GLU A 119 36.58 68.78 -23.46
N PRO A 120 37.82 68.67 -22.93
CA PRO A 120 38.82 69.74 -23.03
C PRO A 120 39.30 70.01 -24.46
N SER A 121 39.53 68.96 -25.26
CA SER A 121 39.99 69.10 -26.65
C SER A 121 38.83 69.19 -27.66
N GLY A 122 37.63 68.75 -27.27
CA GLY A 122 36.49 68.58 -28.16
C GLY A 122 36.65 67.40 -29.13
N GLU A 123 37.66 66.57 -28.94
CA GLU A 123 37.96 65.42 -29.79
C GLU A 123 36.89 64.34 -29.63
N GLN A 124 36.47 63.77 -30.76
CA GLN A 124 35.51 62.69 -30.79
C GLN A 124 36.24 61.35 -30.66
N ILE A 125 36.01 60.64 -29.57
CA ILE A 125 36.66 59.35 -29.28
C ILE A 125 35.93 58.21 -29.99
N ALA A 126 34.60 58.18 -29.91
CA ALA A 126 33.80 57.12 -30.55
C ALA A 126 32.43 57.63 -31.02
N ARG A 127 31.86 56.95 -32.02
CA ARG A 127 30.48 57.15 -32.50
C ARG A 127 29.80 55.82 -32.73
N ALA A 128 28.54 55.73 -32.36
CA ALA A 128 27.68 54.63 -32.77
C ALA A 128 26.27 55.12 -33.07
N THR A 129 25.54 54.36 -33.88
CA THR A 129 24.09 54.48 -34.00
C THR A 129 23.48 53.21 -33.42
N LEU A 130 22.71 53.35 -32.35
CA LEU A 130 22.14 52.25 -31.58
C LEU A 130 20.62 52.29 -31.67
N THR A 131 20.00 51.16 -31.99
CA THR A 131 18.55 51.01 -32.04
C THR A 131 18.16 49.90 -31.07
N PRO A 132 17.96 50.21 -29.78
CA PRO A 132 17.62 49.20 -28.80
C PRO A 132 16.20 48.68 -29.04
N GLU A 133 16.08 47.36 -29.10
CA GLU A 133 14.81 46.64 -29.18
C GLU A 133 14.10 46.71 -27.80
N PRO A 134 12.76 46.84 -27.77
CA PRO A 134 12.00 46.85 -26.52
C PRO A 134 12.03 45.47 -25.86
N GLU A 135 11.91 45.42 -24.53
CA GLU A 135 11.63 44.16 -23.83
C GLU A 135 10.35 43.51 -24.38
N PRO A 136 10.35 42.20 -24.70
CA PRO A 136 9.12 41.52 -25.08
C PRO A 136 8.14 41.55 -23.89
N VAL A 137 6.94 42.07 -24.11
CA VAL A 137 5.84 41.94 -23.15
C VAL A 137 5.54 40.45 -23.02
N ALA A 138 5.56 39.90 -21.80
CA ALA A 138 5.22 38.49 -21.58
C ALA A 138 3.81 38.20 -22.13
N GLU A 139 3.72 37.49 -23.25
CA GLU A 139 2.47 37.15 -23.91
C GLU A 139 1.81 35.98 -23.18
N THR A 140 0.94 36.27 -22.22
CA THR A 140 0.24 35.21 -21.47
C THR A 140 -0.99 34.69 -22.22
N GLY A 141 -1.20 33.37 -22.21
CA GLY A 141 -2.43 32.71 -22.67
C GLY A 141 -3.39 32.35 -21.53
N SER A 142 -4.43 31.57 -21.88
CA SER A 142 -5.38 31.01 -20.90
C SER A 142 -5.89 29.63 -21.29
N ILE A 143 -6.39 28.87 -20.31
CA ILE A 143 -7.10 27.60 -20.50
C ILE A 143 -8.53 27.79 -20.00
N GLU A 144 -9.52 27.35 -20.76
CA GLU A 144 -10.92 27.33 -20.34
C GLU A 144 -11.62 26.03 -20.77
N GLY A 145 -12.81 25.79 -20.25
CA GLY A 145 -13.60 24.64 -20.66
C GLY A 145 -14.72 24.35 -19.69
N THR A 146 -15.28 23.15 -19.80
CA THR A 146 -16.37 22.68 -18.95
C THR A 146 -16.04 21.34 -18.32
N VAL A 147 -16.45 21.15 -17.06
CA VAL A 147 -16.43 19.85 -16.39
C VAL A 147 -17.85 19.35 -16.26
N VAL A 148 -18.10 18.15 -16.76
CA VAL A 148 -19.39 17.45 -16.67
C VAL A 148 -19.23 16.13 -15.93
N GLY A 149 -20.30 15.67 -15.31
CA GLY A 149 -20.34 14.41 -14.57
C GLY A 149 -21.55 13.56 -14.96
N PRO A 150 -21.71 12.39 -14.31
CA PRO A 150 -22.90 11.55 -14.49
C PRO A 150 -24.15 12.36 -14.15
N GLY A 151 -25.11 12.45 -15.08
CA GLY A 151 -26.34 13.17 -14.83
C GLY A 151 -27.27 12.41 -13.89
N ALA A 152 -28.01 13.16 -13.06
CA ALA A 152 -29.09 12.60 -12.26
C ALA A 152 -30.05 11.82 -13.18
N ALA A 153 -30.21 10.53 -12.91
CA ALA A 153 -30.88 9.56 -13.77
C ALA A 153 -32.14 10.10 -14.45
N ALA A 154 -32.14 10.22 -15.77
CA ALA A 154 -33.38 10.22 -16.53
C ALA A 154 -33.89 8.78 -16.59
N MET A 155 -34.45 8.30 -15.48
CA MET A 155 -35.27 7.09 -15.45
C MET A 155 -36.56 7.41 -16.22
N ARG A 156 -36.52 7.34 -17.55
CA ARG A 156 -37.73 7.26 -18.37
C ARG A 156 -37.89 5.83 -18.84
N VAL A 157 -38.71 5.09 -18.10
CA VAL A 157 -39.39 3.91 -18.63
C VAL A 157 -40.25 4.38 -19.80
N ALA A 158 -39.80 4.13 -21.03
CA ALA A 158 -40.64 4.14 -22.20
C ALA A 158 -40.61 2.74 -22.80
N SER A 159 -41.74 2.06 -22.69
CA SER A 159 -42.00 0.76 -23.31
C SER A 159 -41.69 0.79 -24.81
N GLY A 160 -40.78 -0.09 -25.25
CA GLY A 160 -40.76 -0.62 -26.60
C GLY A 160 -40.16 0.25 -27.70
N ALA A 161 -38.89 0.63 -27.58
CA ALA A 161 -37.99 0.83 -28.74
C ALA A 161 -36.54 0.77 -28.24
N SER A 162 -35.65 0.14 -29.01
CA SER A 162 -34.21 0.09 -28.71
C SER A 162 -33.62 1.50 -28.67
N PHE A 163 -33.46 2.06 -27.48
CA PHE A 163 -32.75 3.31 -27.25
C PHE A 163 -31.38 2.99 -26.69
N GLY A 164 -30.33 3.33 -27.45
CA GLY A 164 -28.98 3.44 -26.88
C GLY A 164 -29.04 4.45 -25.74
N VAL A 165 -28.55 4.06 -24.57
CA VAL A 165 -28.47 4.94 -23.40
C VAL A 165 -27.49 6.06 -23.72
N ARG A 166 -27.98 7.22 -24.16
CA ARG A 166 -27.19 8.45 -24.15
C ARG A 166 -26.99 8.82 -22.69
N GLN A 167 -25.81 8.57 -22.14
CA GLN A 167 -25.45 9.07 -20.82
C GLN A 167 -25.55 10.60 -20.86
N VAL A 168 -26.57 11.16 -20.21
CA VAL A 168 -26.75 12.62 -20.13
C VAL A 168 -25.69 13.13 -19.17
N ALA A 169 -24.70 13.86 -19.69
CA ALA A 169 -23.71 14.52 -18.85
C ALA A 169 -24.33 15.78 -18.21
N THR A 170 -24.10 16.00 -16.92
CA THR A 170 -24.58 17.19 -16.20
C THR A 170 -23.39 18.07 -15.82
N PRO A 171 -23.45 19.40 -16.04
CA PRO A 171 -22.38 20.28 -15.61
C PRO A 171 -22.12 20.19 -14.10
N LEU A 172 -20.87 19.98 -13.70
CA LEU A 172 -20.47 19.86 -12.31
C LEU A 172 -20.10 21.23 -11.75
N VAL A 173 -20.78 21.65 -10.69
CA VAL A 173 -20.48 22.90 -9.98
C VAL A 173 -19.53 22.61 -8.84
N GLY A 174 -18.49 23.43 -8.67
CA GLY A 174 -17.50 23.26 -7.59
C GLY A 174 -16.52 22.11 -7.79
N ALA A 175 -16.43 21.54 -9.00
CA ALA A 175 -15.32 20.65 -9.35
C ALA A 175 -14.03 21.47 -9.37
N THR A 176 -12.95 20.90 -8.85
CA THR A 176 -11.64 21.55 -8.78
C THR A 176 -10.87 21.23 -10.05
N VAL A 177 -10.33 22.25 -10.70
CA VAL A 177 -9.47 22.13 -11.87
C VAL A 177 -8.10 22.68 -11.51
N SER A 178 -7.08 21.83 -11.59
CA SER A 178 -5.68 22.19 -11.36
C SER A 178 -4.91 22.18 -12.67
N VAL A 179 -4.03 23.15 -12.84
CA VAL A 179 -3.15 23.32 -13.99
C VAL A 179 -1.72 23.39 -13.46
N ASP A 180 -0.86 22.46 -13.89
CA ASP A 180 0.56 22.41 -13.54
C ASP A 180 1.41 22.31 -14.81
N GLY A 181 2.36 23.23 -14.97
CA GLY A 181 3.22 23.29 -16.16
C GLY A 181 3.96 24.61 -16.26
N ALA A 182 5.00 24.64 -17.09
CA ALA A 182 5.82 25.84 -17.34
C ALA A 182 6.27 26.60 -16.07
N GLY A 183 6.49 25.89 -14.94
CA GLY A 183 6.91 26.50 -13.67
C GLY A 183 5.79 27.18 -12.86
N ARG A 184 4.52 27.01 -13.25
CA ARG A 184 3.35 27.56 -12.58
C ARG A 184 2.33 26.48 -12.21
N VAL A 185 1.84 26.56 -10.97
CA VAL A 185 0.67 25.79 -10.51
C VAL A 185 -0.48 26.76 -10.27
N ALA A 186 -1.65 26.48 -10.86
CA ALA A 186 -2.86 27.27 -10.68
C ALA A 186 -4.06 26.36 -10.46
N GLU A 187 -4.98 26.78 -9.60
CA GLU A 187 -6.20 26.04 -9.27
C GLU A 187 -7.42 26.95 -9.40
N THR A 188 -8.52 26.40 -9.93
CA THR A 188 -9.83 27.06 -9.99
C THR A 188 -10.93 26.07 -9.71
N THR A 189 -12.14 26.56 -9.42
CA THR A 189 -13.34 25.72 -9.32
C THR A 189 -14.35 26.06 -10.41
N THR A 190 -15.17 25.09 -10.81
CA THR A 190 -16.19 25.27 -11.84
C THR A 190 -17.41 26.06 -11.34
N GLY A 191 -17.95 26.92 -12.19
CA GLY A 191 -19.16 27.71 -11.92
C GLY A 191 -20.47 26.92 -12.08
N SER A 192 -21.61 27.62 -11.97
CA SER A 192 -22.97 27.03 -12.01
C SER A 192 -23.36 26.31 -13.31
N GLY A 193 -22.55 26.46 -14.37
CA GLY A 193 -22.70 25.77 -15.66
C GLY A 193 -21.54 24.82 -15.97
N GLY A 194 -20.74 24.42 -14.98
CA GLY A 194 -19.58 23.54 -15.17
C GLY A 194 -18.36 24.23 -15.80
N ALA A 195 -18.47 25.49 -16.18
CA ALA A 195 -17.39 26.24 -16.83
C ALA A 195 -16.28 26.64 -15.85
N TYR A 196 -15.04 26.60 -16.30
CA TYR A 196 -13.85 27.10 -15.60
C TYR A 196 -12.96 27.91 -16.55
N ARG A 197 -12.09 28.75 -16.00
CA ARG A 197 -11.08 29.49 -16.75
C ARG A 197 -9.87 29.81 -15.88
N VAL A 198 -8.68 29.57 -16.41
CA VAL A 198 -7.38 29.88 -15.82
C VAL A 198 -6.61 30.76 -16.80
N GLY A 199 -6.30 32.00 -16.42
CA GLY A 199 -5.57 32.95 -17.28
C GLY A 199 -4.21 33.34 -16.71
N GLY A 200 -3.43 34.08 -17.52
CA GLY A 200 -2.09 34.53 -17.12
C GLY A 200 -1.07 33.40 -17.13
N LEU A 201 -1.26 32.43 -18.02
CA LEU A 201 -0.38 31.29 -18.21
C LEU A 201 0.70 31.67 -19.22
N GLU A 202 1.97 31.42 -18.92
CA GLU A 202 3.05 31.58 -19.89
C GLU A 202 2.87 30.55 -21.03
N PRO A 203 3.30 30.86 -22.27
CA PRO A 203 3.20 29.89 -23.35
C PRO A 203 4.00 28.62 -23.04
N GLY A 204 3.42 27.46 -23.31
CA GLY A 204 4.03 26.17 -23.03
C GLY A 204 3.02 25.04 -22.78
N GLU A 205 3.53 23.85 -22.47
CA GLU A 205 2.71 22.68 -22.14
C GLU A 205 2.30 22.67 -20.66
N TYR A 206 1.04 22.34 -20.43
CA TYR A 206 0.43 22.20 -19.11
C TYR A 206 -0.29 20.86 -18.97
N GLU A 207 -0.17 20.25 -17.80
CA GLU A 207 -1.05 19.16 -17.36
C GLU A 207 -2.26 19.76 -16.65
N VAL A 208 -3.45 19.47 -17.14
CA VAL A 208 -4.72 19.93 -16.57
C VAL A 208 -5.44 18.73 -15.99
N SER A 209 -5.83 18.81 -14.72
CA SER A 209 -6.58 17.78 -14.02
C SER A 209 -7.88 18.34 -13.45
N ALA A 210 -8.95 17.54 -13.49
CA ALA A 210 -10.25 17.87 -12.94
C ALA A 210 -10.69 16.79 -11.94
N ALA A 211 -11.10 17.23 -10.74
CA ALA A 211 -11.50 16.38 -9.64
C ALA A 211 -12.78 16.89 -8.97
N ALA A 212 -13.61 15.96 -8.50
CA ALA A 212 -14.77 16.27 -7.67
C ALA A 212 -15.00 15.13 -6.66
N PRO A 213 -15.57 15.41 -5.48
CA PRO A 213 -15.85 14.37 -4.49
C PRO A 213 -16.73 13.25 -5.06
N GLY A 214 -16.30 12.00 -4.90
CA GLY A 214 -17.02 10.81 -5.35
C GLY A 214 -16.93 10.51 -6.85
N LEU A 215 -16.07 11.21 -7.60
CA LEU A 215 -15.83 10.96 -9.02
C LEU A 215 -14.34 10.70 -9.28
N ALA A 216 -14.03 9.92 -10.31
CA ALA A 216 -12.67 9.62 -10.73
C ALA A 216 -11.95 10.87 -11.26
N LEU A 217 -10.65 10.98 -10.96
CA LEU A 217 -9.77 12.03 -11.46
C LEU A 217 -9.59 11.89 -12.98
N SER A 218 -9.71 13.00 -13.71
CA SER A 218 -9.42 13.03 -15.14
C SER A 218 -8.31 14.04 -15.43
N THR A 219 -7.33 13.64 -16.25
CA THR A 219 -6.11 14.43 -16.51
C THR A 219 -5.83 14.46 -18.01
N THR A 220 -5.38 15.58 -18.53
CA THR A 220 -5.04 15.78 -19.96
C THR A 220 -3.97 16.85 -20.11
N THR A 221 -3.05 16.67 -21.07
CA THR A 221 -2.03 17.66 -21.42
C THR A 221 -2.53 18.60 -22.51
N VAL A 222 -2.24 19.89 -22.39
CA VAL A 222 -2.61 20.92 -23.37
C VAL A 222 -1.46 21.92 -23.56
N GLU A 223 -1.29 22.38 -24.80
CA GLU A 223 -0.33 23.43 -25.14
C GLU A 223 -1.05 24.79 -25.15
N VAL A 224 -0.44 25.79 -24.50
CA VAL A 224 -0.93 27.16 -24.47
C VAL A 224 -0.03 28.02 -25.35
N GLU A 225 -0.59 28.58 -26.41
CA GLU A 225 0.07 29.52 -27.31
C GLU A 225 -0.03 30.97 -26.78
N PRO A 226 0.91 31.87 -27.17
CA PRO A 226 0.89 33.26 -26.73
C PRO A 226 -0.37 34.00 -27.16
N ASN A 227 -0.99 34.71 -26.21
CA ASN A 227 -2.26 35.43 -26.39
C ASN A 227 -3.45 34.55 -26.83
N GLU A 228 -3.33 33.22 -26.78
CA GLU A 228 -4.42 32.31 -27.15
C GLU A 228 -5.14 31.73 -25.93
N THR A 229 -6.33 31.17 -26.19
CA THR A 229 -7.11 30.45 -25.19
C THR A 229 -7.29 29.00 -25.63
N ALA A 230 -6.71 28.06 -24.88
CA ALA A 230 -6.90 26.63 -25.12
C ALA A 230 -8.20 26.16 -24.46
N THR A 231 -8.95 25.28 -25.13
CA THR A 231 -10.21 24.73 -24.60
C THR A 231 -10.05 23.26 -24.24
N VAL A 232 -10.29 22.89 -22.98
CA VAL A 232 -10.23 21.50 -22.48
C VAL A 232 -11.48 21.17 -21.69
N ASP A 233 -12.30 20.26 -22.21
CA ASP A 233 -13.49 19.77 -21.53
C ASP A 233 -13.19 18.45 -20.81
N PHE A 234 -13.70 18.32 -19.58
CA PHE A 234 -13.57 17.10 -18.77
C PHE A 234 -14.91 16.43 -18.56
N ARG A 235 -14.90 15.10 -18.62
CA ARG A 235 -15.97 14.26 -18.13
C ARG A 235 -15.43 13.44 -16.96
N LEU A 236 -16.03 13.59 -15.79
CA LEU A 236 -15.71 12.78 -14.62
C LEU A 236 -16.74 11.66 -14.48
N ASP A 237 -16.26 10.43 -14.33
CA ASP A 237 -17.11 9.25 -14.12
C ASP A 237 -17.20 8.95 -12.60
N PRO A 238 -18.26 8.26 -12.11
CA PRO A 238 -18.34 7.80 -10.73
C PRO A 238 -17.15 6.93 -10.35
N LEU A 239 -16.73 6.98 -9.08
CA LEU A 239 -15.79 5.99 -8.55
C LEU A 239 -16.42 4.59 -8.61
N GLU A 240 -15.64 3.61 -9.04
CA GLU A 240 -16.04 2.20 -8.95
C GLU A 240 -15.94 1.74 -7.48
N PRO A 241 -16.99 1.10 -6.94
CA PRO A 241 -16.94 0.59 -5.58
C PRO A 241 -15.83 -0.45 -5.44
N ALA A 242 -15.41 -0.72 -4.21
CA ALA A 242 -14.39 -1.75 -3.96
C ALA A 242 -14.81 -3.11 -4.55
N GLU A 243 -13.94 -3.67 -5.39
CA GLU A 243 -14.10 -4.95 -6.07
C GLU A 243 -12.83 -5.77 -5.82
N PHE A 244 -12.96 -6.92 -5.15
CA PHE A 244 -11.83 -7.71 -4.67
C PHE A 244 -11.58 -8.91 -5.60
N ALA A 245 -10.57 -8.80 -6.46
CA ALA A 245 -10.08 -9.92 -7.26
C ALA A 245 -9.24 -10.87 -6.38
N VAL A 246 -9.33 -12.18 -6.63
CA VAL A 246 -8.63 -13.19 -5.82
C VAL A 246 -7.90 -14.22 -6.65
N GLU A 247 -6.70 -14.57 -6.21
CA GLU A 247 -5.88 -15.63 -6.80
C GLU A 247 -5.32 -16.54 -5.70
N ILE A 248 -5.29 -17.85 -5.92
CA ILE A 248 -4.64 -18.79 -5.00
C ILE A 248 -3.13 -18.75 -5.27
N ALA A 249 -2.38 -18.19 -4.31
CA ALA A 249 -0.93 -18.03 -4.38
C ALA A 249 -0.17 -19.32 -4.03
N GLY A 250 -0.73 -20.16 -3.16
CA GLY A 250 -0.10 -21.42 -2.75
C GLY A 250 -1.00 -22.34 -1.94
N VAL A 251 -0.88 -23.64 -2.20
CA VAL A 251 -1.49 -24.72 -1.42
C VAL A 251 -0.70 -26.01 -1.68
N ASP A 252 -0.62 -26.91 -0.71
CA ASP A 252 -0.07 -28.24 -0.91
C ASP A 252 -1.06 -29.11 -1.70
N ALA A 253 -0.56 -29.84 -2.72
CA ALA A 253 -1.40 -30.65 -3.59
C ALA A 253 -1.97 -31.89 -2.89
N THR A 254 -1.31 -32.35 -1.82
CA THR A 254 -1.69 -33.53 -1.05
C THR A 254 -1.59 -33.26 0.45
N VAL A 255 -2.50 -33.82 1.23
CA VAL A 255 -2.51 -33.74 2.69
C VAL A 255 -3.08 -35.03 3.28
N ASP A 256 -2.53 -35.51 4.39
CA ASP A 256 -3.08 -36.68 5.08
C ASP A 256 -4.35 -36.27 5.86
N ALA A 257 -5.38 -37.11 5.86
CA ALA A 257 -6.61 -36.85 6.57
C ALA A 257 -6.36 -36.64 8.08
N GLY A 258 -6.87 -35.54 8.63
CA GLY A 258 -6.62 -35.12 10.01
C GLY A 258 -5.52 -34.08 10.15
N ASP A 259 -4.69 -33.86 9.14
CA ASP A 259 -3.74 -32.76 9.14
C ASP A 259 -4.40 -31.47 8.61
N PRO A 260 -4.07 -30.29 9.18
CA PRO A 260 -4.57 -29.02 8.69
C PRO A 260 -3.87 -28.63 7.38
N LEU A 261 -4.65 -28.27 6.37
CA LEU A 261 -4.17 -27.68 5.13
C LEU A 261 -4.23 -26.15 5.20
N THR A 262 -3.20 -25.46 4.70
CA THR A 262 -3.19 -24.00 4.60
C THR A 262 -3.27 -23.57 3.13
N VAL A 263 -4.13 -22.60 2.84
CA VAL A 263 -4.30 -21.98 1.52
C VAL A 263 -3.90 -20.52 1.61
N ASP A 264 -2.89 -20.12 0.87
CA ASP A 264 -2.49 -18.72 0.72
C ASP A 264 -3.20 -18.11 -0.48
N ALA A 265 -4.03 -17.08 -0.24
CA ALA A 265 -4.76 -16.35 -1.26
C ALA A 265 -4.26 -14.90 -1.36
N ALA A 266 -3.96 -14.44 -2.57
CA ALA A 266 -3.67 -13.05 -2.87
C ALA A 266 -4.96 -12.34 -3.26
N VAL A 267 -5.30 -11.26 -2.55
CA VAL A 267 -6.50 -10.45 -2.78
C VAL A 267 -6.08 -9.04 -3.16
N GLU A 268 -6.65 -8.50 -4.23
CA GLU A 268 -6.42 -7.15 -4.73
C GLU A 268 -7.73 -6.38 -4.83
N ASN A 269 -7.75 -5.14 -4.35
CA ASN A 269 -8.86 -4.23 -4.64
C ASN A 269 -8.64 -3.57 -6.00
N VAL A 270 -9.40 -3.98 -7.01
CA VAL A 270 -9.34 -3.44 -8.38
C VAL A 270 -10.30 -2.26 -8.61
N GLY A 271 -11.12 -1.91 -7.61
CA GLY A 271 -11.99 -0.73 -7.63
C GLY A 271 -11.29 0.55 -7.15
N ASP A 272 -12.03 1.67 -7.21
CA ASP A 272 -11.51 3.01 -6.89
C ASP A 272 -11.75 3.45 -5.44
N GLU A 273 -12.56 2.70 -4.68
CA GLU A 273 -12.89 3.00 -3.29
C GLU A 273 -12.26 2.00 -2.32
N ARG A 274 -11.95 2.46 -1.09
CA ARG A 274 -11.52 1.59 0.00
C ARG A 274 -12.68 0.68 0.43
N GLY A 275 -12.43 -0.62 0.47
CA GLY A 275 -13.43 -1.63 0.83
C GLY A 275 -13.02 -2.46 2.03
N THR A 276 -14.01 -3.08 2.70
CA THR A 276 -13.79 -4.22 3.60
C THR A 276 -14.70 -5.35 3.15
N LYS A 277 -14.13 -6.53 2.90
CA LYS A 277 -14.87 -7.73 2.46
C LYS A 277 -14.38 -8.96 3.19
N THR A 278 -15.25 -9.96 3.28
CA THR A 278 -14.94 -11.27 3.85
C THR A 278 -14.30 -12.14 2.77
N VAL A 279 -13.13 -12.71 3.06
CA VAL A 279 -12.50 -13.74 2.23
C VAL A 279 -12.80 -15.09 2.86
N GLU A 280 -13.51 -15.95 2.15
CA GLU A 280 -13.92 -17.28 2.64
C GLU A 280 -13.17 -18.39 1.92
N LEU A 281 -12.63 -19.35 2.66
CA LEU A 281 -12.20 -20.64 2.15
C LEU A 281 -13.35 -21.64 2.29
N ARG A 282 -13.70 -22.30 1.20
CA ARG A 282 -14.71 -23.37 1.16
C ARG A 282 -14.11 -24.69 0.69
N ALA A 283 -14.43 -25.77 1.38
CA ALA A 283 -14.08 -27.14 1.01
C ALA A 283 -15.36 -27.96 0.87
N GLY A 284 -15.57 -28.59 -0.30
CA GLY A 284 -16.81 -29.34 -0.55
C GLY A 284 -18.10 -28.49 -0.53
N GLY A 285 -17.97 -27.15 -0.62
CA GLY A 285 -19.08 -26.20 -0.55
C GLY A 285 -19.38 -25.66 0.85
N GLU A 286 -18.74 -26.18 1.90
CA GLU A 286 -18.87 -25.69 3.28
C GLU A 286 -17.74 -24.69 3.60
N VAL A 287 -18.03 -23.64 4.37
CA VAL A 287 -17.03 -22.64 4.79
C VAL A 287 -16.12 -23.27 5.83
N ALA A 288 -14.83 -23.41 5.50
CA ALA A 288 -13.79 -23.95 6.37
C ALA A 288 -13.17 -22.88 7.25
N ASP A 289 -12.93 -21.69 6.70
CA ASP A 289 -12.31 -20.54 7.39
C ASP A 289 -12.67 -19.24 6.67
N SER A 290 -12.62 -18.12 7.38
CA SER A 290 -12.87 -16.81 6.79
C SER A 290 -12.14 -15.68 7.53
N VAL A 291 -11.84 -14.61 6.79
CA VAL A 291 -11.19 -13.42 7.35
C VAL A 291 -11.67 -12.15 6.67
N ASP A 292 -11.96 -11.11 7.46
CA ASP A 292 -12.26 -9.78 6.94
C ASP A 292 -10.98 -9.05 6.53
N VAL A 293 -10.96 -8.53 5.31
CA VAL A 293 -9.83 -7.78 4.76
C VAL A 293 -10.29 -6.40 4.34
N THR A 294 -9.60 -5.38 4.83
CA THR A 294 -9.76 -3.99 4.37
C THR A 294 -8.60 -3.62 3.45
N LEU A 295 -8.89 -3.15 2.25
CA LEU A 295 -7.90 -2.75 1.25
C LEU A 295 -8.24 -1.36 0.69
N ASP A 296 -7.22 -0.52 0.58
CA ASP A 296 -7.28 0.71 -0.22
C ASP A 296 -7.28 0.39 -1.73
N PRO A 297 -7.67 1.33 -2.61
CA PRO A 297 -7.65 1.11 -4.08
C PRO A 297 -6.28 0.69 -4.59
N GLY A 298 -6.22 -0.39 -5.38
CA GLY A 298 -4.97 -0.98 -5.90
C GLY A 298 -4.08 -1.66 -4.86
N GLU A 299 -4.49 -1.73 -3.58
CA GLU A 299 -3.76 -2.47 -2.55
C GLU A 299 -3.91 -3.99 -2.77
N ARG A 300 -2.81 -4.72 -2.62
CA ARG A 300 -2.76 -6.19 -2.66
C ARG A 300 -2.32 -6.75 -1.32
N ARG A 301 -2.98 -7.80 -0.85
CA ARG A 301 -2.62 -8.50 0.38
C ARG A 301 -2.76 -10.00 0.25
N THR A 302 -1.81 -10.74 0.80
CA THR A 302 -1.91 -12.19 0.96
C THR A 302 -2.53 -12.53 2.31
N VAL A 303 -3.52 -13.42 2.30
CA VAL A 303 -4.16 -14.00 3.48
C VAL A 303 -3.98 -15.52 3.49
N SER A 304 -3.78 -16.08 4.67
CA SER A 304 -3.65 -17.53 4.86
C SER A 304 -4.89 -18.05 5.55
N LEU A 305 -5.64 -18.92 4.87
CA LEU A 305 -6.86 -19.56 5.35
C LEU A 305 -6.56 -21.03 5.65
N ARG A 306 -7.22 -21.62 6.65
CA ARG A 306 -6.93 -22.99 7.09
C ARG A 306 -8.13 -23.90 6.93
N TRP A 307 -7.89 -25.12 6.50
CA TRP A 307 -8.91 -26.17 6.46
C TRP A 307 -8.44 -27.39 7.26
N GLN A 308 -9.21 -27.77 8.27
CA GLN A 308 -8.99 -29.01 9.02
C GLN A 308 -9.59 -30.17 8.23
N THR A 309 -8.75 -31.04 7.68
CA THR A 309 -9.22 -32.20 6.92
C THR A 309 -9.75 -33.28 7.86
N LEU A 310 -10.74 -34.04 7.38
CA LEU A 310 -11.35 -35.16 8.08
C LEU A 310 -11.13 -36.48 7.30
N PRO A 311 -11.24 -37.64 7.96
CA PRO A 311 -11.24 -38.94 7.26
C PRO A 311 -12.36 -39.09 6.22
N THR A 312 -13.49 -38.40 6.42
CA THR A 312 -14.56 -38.33 5.42
C THR A 312 -14.18 -37.50 4.18
N ASP A 313 -13.11 -36.73 4.26
CA ASP A 313 -12.61 -35.89 3.16
C ASP A 313 -11.64 -36.63 2.24
N VAL A 314 -11.31 -37.89 2.53
CA VAL A 314 -10.40 -38.70 1.71
C VAL A 314 -10.84 -38.72 0.24
N GLY A 315 -9.86 -38.59 -0.64
CA GLY A 315 -9.98 -38.46 -2.09
C GLY A 315 -9.77 -37.04 -2.59
N GLU A 316 -10.04 -36.81 -3.88
CA GLU A 316 -9.95 -35.48 -4.49
C GLU A 316 -11.01 -34.53 -3.91
N ARG A 317 -10.59 -33.33 -3.54
CA ARG A 317 -11.43 -32.27 -2.97
C ARG A 317 -11.14 -30.96 -3.68
N THR A 318 -12.20 -30.26 -4.07
CA THR A 318 -12.10 -28.91 -4.65
C THR A 318 -12.20 -27.88 -3.54
N LEU A 319 -11.24 -26.98 -3.50
CA LEU A 319 -11.21 -25.81 -2.63
C LEU A 319 -11.57 -24.58 -3.45
N THR A 320 -12.37 -23.70 -2.86
CA THR A 320 -12.76 -22.41 -3.42
C THR A 320 -12.41 -21.31 -2.43
N VAL A 321 -11.71 -20.28 -2.89
CA VAL A 321 -11.56 -19.01 -2.15
C VAL A 321 -12.50 -18.00 -2.79
N ASP A 322 -13.35 -17.37 -2.01
CA ASP A 322 -14.42 -16.45 -2.46
C ASP A 322 -14.32 -15.10 -1.73
N THR A 323 -14.48 -13.99 -2.46
CA THR A 323 -14.45 -12.62 -1.94
C THR A 323 -15.79 -11.90 -2.11
N GLU A 324 -16.88 -12.62 -2.38
CA GLU A 324 -18.18 -12.14 -2.88
C GLU A 324 -18.16 -11.57 -4.31
N ASP A 325 -17.07 -10.91 -4.72
CA ASP A 325 -16.92 -10.34 -6.07
C ASP A 325 -16.30 -11.31 -7.07
N ASP A 326 -15.35 -12.11 -6.60
CA ASP A 326 -14.57 -13.04 -7.41
C ASP A 326 -14.32 -14.35 -6.64
N SER A 327 -13.92 -15.38 -7.38
CA SER A 327 -13.59 -16.68 -6.79
C SER A 327 -12.46 -17.39 -7.52
N ALA A 328 -11.57 -18.02 -6.76
CA ALA A 328 -10.50 -18.86 -7.27
C ALA A 328 -10.69 -20.29 -6.78
N THR A 329 -10.39 -21.29 -7.62
CA THR A 329 -10.55 -22.71 -7.27
C THR A 329 -9.28 -23.51 -7.53
N THR A 330 -9.08 -24.54 -6.71
CA THR A 330 -7.99 -25.51 -6.85
C THR A 330 -8.43 -26.88 -6.37
N THR A 331 -7.71 -27.94 -6.74
CA THR A 331 -8.00 -29.31 -6.31
C THR A 331 -6.83 -29.84 -5.49
N VAL A 332 -7.15 -30.51 -4.39
CA VAL A 332 -6.18 -31.17 -3.51
C VAL A 332 -6.61 -32.62 -3.28
N GLU A 333 -5.64 -33.52 -3.11
CA GLU A 333 -5.90 -34.91 -2.77
C GLU A 333 -5.72 -35.11 -1.26
N VAL A 334 -6.81 -35.47 -0.58
CA VAL A 334 -6.74 -35.88 0.83
C VAL A 334 -6.43 -37.37 0.86
N LEU A 335 -5.24 -37.70 1.35
CA LEU A 335 -4.79 -39.06 1.50
C LEU A 335 -5.38 -39.66 2.77
N ASP A 336 -5.63 -40.96 2.74
CA ASP A 336 -5.91 -41.69 3.96
C ASP A 336 -4.66 -41.64 4.85
N ALA A 337 -4.83 -41.23 6.12
CA ALA A 337 -3.73 -41.19 7.06
C ALA A 337 -3.33 -42.63 7.39
N ALA A 338 -2.38 -43.16 6.62
CA ALA A 338 -1.89 -44.53 6.75
C ALA A 338 -1.28 -44.76 8.15
N THR A 339 -2.14 -45.07 9.10
CA THR A 339 -1.81 -45.26 10.50
C THR A 339 -2.37 -46.61 10.94
N ASP A 340 -1.67 -47.26 11.87
CA ASP A 340 -2.19 -48.46 12.50
C ASP A 340 -3.46 -48.09 13.27
N ALA A 341 -4.46 -48.97 13.22
CA ALA A 341 -5.67 -48.76 14.00
C ALA A 341 -5.31 -48.74 15.50
N VAL A 342 -5.94 -47.82 16.23
CA VAL A 342 -5.72 -47.63 17.68
C VAL A 342 -6.97 -47.96 18.49
N ALA A 343 -8.13 -48.04 17.82
CA ALA A 343 -9.39 -48.40 18.44
C ALA A 343 -10.20 -49.36 17.56
N TYR A 344 -11.15 -50.05 18.18
CA TYR A 344 -12.17 -50.84 17.48
C TYR A 344 -13.50 -50.79 18.23
N VAL A 345 -14.58 -51.14 17.54
CA VAL A 345 -15.88 -51.40 18.16
C VAL A 345 -16.20 -52.90 18.10
N ASP A 346 -16.74 -53.42 19.20
CA ASP A 346 -17.26 -54.78 19.35
C ASP A 346 -18.75 -54.66 19.71
N ARG A 347 -19.62 -54.92 18.74
CA ARG A 347 -21.07 -54.71 18.82
C ARG A 347 -21.80 -55.91 19.39
N ASP A 348 -21.27 -57.12 19.21
CA ASP A 348 -21.89 -58.36 19.67
C ASP A 348 -21.33 -58.89 21.00
N GLY A 349 -20.23 -58.31 21.47
CA GLY A 349 -19.58 -58.59 22.74
C GLY A 349 -18.80 -59.89 22.75
N ASP A 350 -18.39 -60.42 21.58
CA ASP A 350 -17.63 -61.65 21.47
C ASP A 350 -16.11 -61.46 21.68
N GLY A 351 -15.65 -60.20 21.69
CA GLY A 351 -14.27 -59.80 21.88
C GLY A 351 -13.47 -59.62 20.59
N ASP A 352 -14.06 -59.90 19.44
CA ASP A 352 -13.48 -59.65 18.12
C ASP A 352 -13.90 -58.27 17.59
N PRO A 353 -13.01 -57.56 16.86
CA PRO A 353 -13.33 -56.24 16.34
C PRO A 353 -14.25 -56.33 15.11
N ASP A 354 -15.42 -55.69 15.17
CA ASP A 354 -16.29 -55.51 14.00
C ASP A 354 -15.73 -54.45 13.04
N GLU A 355 -15.19 -53.37 13.60
CA GLU A 355 -14.68 -52.21 12.86
C GLU A 355 -13.51 -51.58 13.61
N ARG A 356 -12.51 -51.10 12.88
CA ARG A 356 -11.27 -50.53 13.42
C ARG A 356 -11.14 -49.07 13.01
N TYR A 357 -10.55 -48.28 13.89
CA TYR A 357 -10.36 -46.85 13.71
C TYR A 357 -8.90 -46.47 13.98
N THR A 358 -8.36 -45.64 13.11
CA THR A 358 -7.13 -44.87 13.30
C THR A 358 -7.32 -43.82 14.41
N ALA A 359 -6.22 -43.18 14.84
CA ALA A 359 -6.26 -42.13 15.85
C ALA A 359 -7.13 -40.93 15.41
N VAL A 360 -7.05 -40.57 14.13
CA VAL A 360 -7.83 -39.49 13.54
C VAL A 360 -9.31 -39.87 13.43
N GLU A 361 -9.61 -41.07 12.91
CA GLU A 361 -11.00 -41.55 12.84
C GLU A 361 -11.66 -41.63 14.22
N LEU A 362 -10.91 -42.08 15.24
CA LEU A 362 -11.39 -42.07 16.62
C LEU A 362 -11.74 -40.67 17.11
N ALA A 363 -10.96 -39.65 16.74
CA ALA A 363 -11.21 -38.27 17.16
C ALA A 363 -12.57 -37.74 16.66
N PHE A 364 -13.03 -38.22 15.50
CA PHE A 364 -14.26 -37.82 14.83
C PHE A 364 -15.35 -38.90 14.81
N LEU A 365 -15.18 -39.98 15.58
CA LEU A 365 -16.03 -41.18 15.49
C LEU A 365 -17.51 -40.93 15.82
N GLY A 366 -17.81 -39.93 16.66
CA GLY A 366 -19.17 -39.63 17.08
C GLY A 366 -19.76 -40.75 17.95
N SER A 367 -21.04 -41.07 17.74
CA SER A 367 -21.75 -42.13 18.48
C SER A 367 -21.77 -43.45 17.72
N VAL A 368 -21.35 -44.52 18.38
CA VAL A 368 -21.37 -45.89 17.85
C VAL A 368 -22.12 -46.83 18.80
N ASP A 369 -22.84 -47.81 18.24
CA ASP A 369 -23.45 -48.87 19.05
C ASP A 369 -22.38 -49.87 19.52
N GLY A 370 -22.54 -50.44 20.71
CA GLY A 370 -21.66 -51.49 21.24
C GLY A 370 -20.51 -51.02 22.12
N HIS A 371 -19.43 -51.80 22.14
CA HIS A 371 -18.27 -51.60 23.01
C HIS A 371 -17.09 -51.00 22.23
N LEU A 372 -16.84 -49.71 22.45
CA LEU A 372 -15.64 -49.04 21.94
C LEU A 372 -14.42 -49.38 22.80
N VAL A 373 -13.36 -49.90 22.16
CA VAL A 373 -12.09 -50.26 22.82
C VAL A 373 -10.94 -49.51 22.16
N VAL A 374 -10.31 -48.61 22.90
CA VAL A 374 -9.02 -47.99 22.55
C VAL A 374 -7.91 -48.89 23.08
N TYR A 375 -7.10 -49.44 22.20
CA TYR A 375 -6.13 -50.48 22.51
C TYR A 375 -4.68 -50.12 22.24
N ASP A 376 -4.43 -48.99 21.58
CA ASP A 376 -3.10 -48.45 21.34
C ASP A 376 -3.08 -46.94 21.59
N ASP A 377 -1.88 -46.37 21.68
CA ASP A 377 -1.67 -44.95 21.97
C ASP A 377 -2.31 -44.05 20.88
N VAL A 378 -2.99 -43.00 21.32
CA VAL A 378 -3.65 -42.02 20.45
C VAL A 378 -2.94 -40.69 20.64
N GLU A 379 -2.43 -40.11 19.56
CA GLU A 379 -1.85 -38.76 19.56
C GLU A 379 -2.44 -37.94 18.41
N VAL A 380 -3.30 -36.97 18.74
CA VAL A 380 -3.97 -36.09 17.78
C VAL A 380 -3.94 -34.64 18.24
N SER A 381 -3.93 -33.70 17.30
CA SER A 381 -3.98 -32.25 17.59
C SER A 381 -5.39 -31.66 17.50
N VAL A 382 -6.40 -32.52 17.62
CA VAL A 382 -7.83 -32.17 17.58
C VAL A 382 -8.52 -32.81 18.80
N PRO A 383 -9.68 -32.30 19.22
CA PRO A 383 -10.43 -32.92 20.32
C PRO A 383 -10.93 -34.32 19.93
N VAL A 384 -10.85 -35.28 20.84
CA VAL A 384 -11.44 -36.61 20.68
C VAL A 384 -12.84 -36.61 21.29
N THR A 385 -13.85 -36.89 20.48
CA THR A 385 -15.23 -37.07 20.95
C THR A 385 -15.78 -38.42 20.51
N ALA A 386 -16.02 -39.30 21.47
CA ALA A 386 -16.55 -40.63 21.20
C ALA A 386 -17.65 -41.01 22.19
N ALA A 387 -18.71 -41.63 21.67
CA ALA A 387 -19.84 -42.12 22.46
C ALA A 387 -20.19 -43.56 22.11
N ALA A 388 -20.40 -44.42 23.10
CA ALA A 388 -20.77 -45.82 22.89
C ALA A 388 -21.62 -46.40 24.04
N ASP A 389 -22.12 -47.63 23.91
CA ASP A 389 -22.79 -48.31 25.03
C ASP A 389 -21.80 -48.65 26.15
N ARG A 390 -20.56 -48.97 25.78
CA ARG A 390 -19.44 -49.17 26.71
C ARG A 390 -18.17 -48.62 26.10
N VAL A 391 -17.34 -47.98 26.93
CA VAL A 391 -16.03 -47.47 26.50
C VAL A 391 -14.93 -48.11 27.34
N THR A 392 -13.85 -48.53 26.71
CA THR A 392 -12.64 -49.02 27.39
C THR A 392 -11.39 -48.44 26.75
N VAL A 393 -10.60 -47.73 27.55
CA VAL A 393 -9.20 -47.47 27.26
C VAL A 393 -8.39 -48.57 27.95
N ARG A 394 -7.65 -49.37 27.18
CA ARG A 394 -6.90 -50.52 27.73
C ARG A 394 -5.80 -50.07 28.69
N ASP A 395 -5.34 -51.01 29.51
CA ASP A 395 -4.27 -50.78 30.48
C ASP A 395 -3.00 -50.26 29.76
N GLY A 396 -2.37 -49.23 30.32
CA GLY A 396 -1.15 -48.62 29.77
C GLY A 396 -1.32 -47.74 28.51
N VAL A 397 -2.52 -47.61 27.95
CA VAL A 397 -2.76 -46.80 26.74
C VAL A 397 -2.85 -45.31 27.10
N THR A 398 -2.19 -44.47 26.31
CA THR A 398 -2.25 -43.01 26.42
C THR A 398 -3.12 -42.41 25.31
N LEU A 399 -4.12 -41.63 25.70
CA LEU A 399 -4.95 -40.84 24.80
C LEU A 399 -4.60 -39.36 24.93
N ARG A 400 -3.82 -38.85 23.98
CA ARG A 400 -3.30 -37.48 23.93
C ARG A 400 -4.02 -36.68 22.83
N ALA A 401 -4.71 -35.63 23.22
CA ALA A 401 -5.59 -34.85 22.34
C ALA A 401 -5.75 -33.39 22.79
N ASP A 402 -6.34 -32.53 21.97
CA ASP A 402 -6.60 -31.13 22.35
C ASP A 402 -7.69 -30.98 23.40
N GLY A 403 -8.54 -31.98 23.51
CA GLY A 403 -9.64 -32.12 24.46
C GLY A 403 -10.17 -33.54 24.36
N VAL A 404 -10.81 -34.06 25.42
CA VAL A 404 -11.31 -35.44 25.41
C VAL A 404 -12.70 -35.49 26.00
N SER A 405 -13.67 -35.94 25.21
CA SER A 405 -15.04 -36.19 25.66
C SER A 405 -15.42 -37.64 25.36
N LEU A 406 -15.54 -38.45 26.40
CA LEU A 406 -15.99 -39.84 26.28
C LEU A 406 -17.36 -40.01 26.94
N GLU A 407 -18.31 -40.56 26.19
CA GLU A 407 -19.66 -40.86 26.66
C GLU A 407 -19.93 -42.37 26.59
N ALA A 408 -20.30 -42.95 27.72
CA ALA A 408 -20.69 -44.35 27.81
C ALA A 408 -22.13 -44.45 28.34
N GLY A 409 -23.05 -45.03 27.56
CA GLY A 409 -24.41 -45.30 28.01
C GLY A 409 -24.45 -46.26 29.21
N GLY A 410 -23.52 -47.21 29.25
CA GLY A 410 -23.23 -48.12 30.35
C GLY A 410 -21.92 -47.76 31.05
N ASN A 411 -20.99 -48.72 31.09
CA ASN A 411 -19.76 -48.58 31.88
C ASN A 411 -18.63 -47.93 31.06
N LEU A 412 -17.78 -47.15 31.74
CA LEU A 412 -16.53 -46.64 31.19
C LEU A 412 -15.35 -47.16 32.01
N ARG A 413 -14.37 -47.76 31.34
CA ARG A 413 -13.11 -48.20 31.96
C ARG A 413 -11.93 -47.43 31.37
N ILE A 414 -11.13 -46.82 32.23
CA ILE A 414 -9.78 -46.37 31.92
C ILE A 414 -8.84 -47.34 32.64
N GLY A 415 -8.03 -48.07 31.87
CA GLY A 415 -7.20 -49.15 32.38
C GLY A 415 -6.16 -48.71 33.39
N ASP A 416 -5.59 -49.68 34.09
CA ASP A 416 -4.50 -49.43 35.03
C ASP A 416 -3.28 -48.89 34.27
N GLY A 417 -2.69 -47.81 34.77
CA GLY A 417 -1.58 -47.12 34.10
C GLY A 417 -1.94 -46.44 32.78
N ALA A 418 -3.21 -46.45 32.35
CA ALA A 418 -3.66 -45.70 31.19
C ALA A 418 -3.73 -44.19 31.49
N ALA A 419 -3.55 -43.37 30.46
CA ALA A 419 -3.51 -41.93 30.59
C ALA A 419 -4.45 -41.23 29.61
N ILE A 420 -5.15 -40.19 30.08
CA ILE A 420 -5.82 -39.20 29.24
C ILE A 420 -5.08 -37.88 29.45
N ASP A 421 -4.48 -37.33 28.38
CA ASP A 421 -3.57 -36.21 28.48
C ASP A 421 -3.90 -35.11 27.45
N THR A 422 -4.47 -34.00 27.92
CA THR A 422 -4.69 -32.80 27.09
C THR A 422 -3.64 -31.72 27.33
N SER A 423 -2.56 -32.05 28.05
CA SER A 423 -1.59 -31.05 28.49
C SER A 423 -0.88 -30.35 27.34
N ARG A 424 -0.71 -29.04 27.51
CA ARG A 424 -0.02 -28.18 26.54
C ARG A 424 1.19 -27.49 27.16
N VAL A 425 2.24 -27.36 26.35
CA VAL A 425 3.44 -26.58 26.67
C VAL A 425 3.63 -25.56 25.56
N GLY A 426 3.71 -24.27 25.87
CA GLY A 426 3.92 -23.26 24.84
C GLY A 426 3.69 -21.80 25.23
N ILE A 427 3.25 -21.02 24.25
CA ILE A 427 2.99 -19.58 24.32
C ILE A 427 1.52 -19.34 23.99
N PHE A 428 0.77 -18.77 24.94
CA PHE A 428 -0.70 -18.60 24.88
C PHE A 428 -1.48 -19.90 24.66
N VAL A 429 -0.97 -21.03 25.17
CA VAL A 429 -1.65 -22.32 25.03
C VAL A 429 -2.81 -22.45 26.01
N ARG A 430 -3.90 -23.07 25.56
CA ARG A 430 -5.04 -23.44 26.39
C ARG A 430 -5.36 -24.91 26.12
N PRO A 431 -4.95 -25.85 26.99
CA PRO A 431 -5.45 -27.23 26.90
C PRO A 431 -6.98 -27.24 27.00
N GLY A 432 -7.61 -28.15 26.26
CA GLY A 432 -9.03 -28.40 26.38
C GLY A 432 -9.37 -29.30 27.57
N ASP A 433 -10.66 -29.41 27.83
CA ASP A 433 -11.21 -30.13 28.98
C ASP A 433 -11.19 -31.65 28.76
N VAL A 434 -11.23 -32.39 29.87
CA VAL A 434 -11.55 -33.82 29.89
C VAL A 434 -12.95 -33.99 30.49
N THR A 435 -13.88 -34.49 29.69
CA THR A 435 -15.26 -34.77 30.11
C THR A 435 -15.58 -36.25 29.96
N LEU A 436 -15.89 -36.93 31.06
CA LEU A 436 -16.37 -38.32 31.05
C LEU A 436 -17.83 -38.35 31.49
N ARG A 437 -18.73 -38.80 30.62
CA ARG A 437 -20.15 -39.01 30.92
C ARG A 437 -20.45 -40.50 30.89
N VAL A 438 -20.93 -41.05 32.00
CA VAL A 438 -21.06 -42.50 32.18
C VAL A 438 -22.43 -42.80 32.78
N GLY A 439 -23.27 -43.56 32.10
CA GLY A 439 -24.60 -43.95 32.61
C GLY A 439 -24.52 -45.04 33.69
N GLY A 440 -23.54 -45.92 33.60
CA GLY A 440 -23.22 -46.98 34.57
C GLY A 440 -22.07 -46.61 35.50
N ASP A 441 -21.17 -47.57 35.72
CA ASP A 441 -19.99 -47.40 36.59
C ASP A 441 -18.78 -46.87 35.81
N LEU A 442 -18.03 -45.97 36.44
CA LEU A 442 -16.71 -45.52 35.98
C LEU A 442 -15.64 -46.27 36.77
N ASN A 443 -14.74 -46.96 36.07
CA ASN A 443 -13.52 -47.51 36.65
C ASN A 443 -12.29 -46.81 36.05
N ALA A 444 -11.66 -45.94 36.83
CA ALA A 444 -10.43 -45.24 36.49
C ALA A 444 -9.36 -45.48 37.58
N ARG A 445 -9.35 -46.69 38.15
CA ARG A 445 -8.36 -47.06 39.16
C ARG A 445 -6.96 -47.08 38.54
N GLY A 446 -6.01 -46.40 39.17
CA GLY A 446 -4.62 -46.34 38.70
C GLY A 446 -4.44 -45.56 37.40
N ALA A 447 -5.49 -44.89 36.90
CA ALA A 447 -5.44 -44.09 35.69
C ALA A 447 -4.86 -42.69 35.97
N THR A 448 -4.29 -42.08 34.94
CA THR A 448 -3.87 -40.67 34.97
C THR A 448 -4.77 -39.84 34.04
N VAL A 449 -5.26 -38.71 34.53
CA VAL A 449 -6.00 -37.72 33.73
C VAL A 449 -5.34 -36.37 33.94
N THR A 450 -4.89 -35.73 32.87
CA THR A 450 -4.13 -34.48 32.96
C THR A 450 -4.60 -33.46 31.93
N THR A 451 -4.94 -32.27 32.39
CA THR A 451 -5.33 -31.09 31.58
C THR A 451 -4.39 -29.90 31.84
N ALA A 452 -3.17 -30.19 32.29
CA ALA A 452 -2.21 -29.20 32.77
C ALA A 452 -1.72 -28.26 31.64
N ALA A 453 -1.55 -26.98 31.98
CA ALA A 453 -1.01 -25.96 31.08
C ALA A 453 0.35 -25.48 31.58
N ARG A 454 1.38 -25.54 30.74
CA ARG A 454 2.68 -24.93 31.01
C ARG A 454 2.96 -23.84 29.98
N ASP A 455 2.81 -22.59 30.40
CA ASP A 455 2.93 -21.43 29.52
C ASP A 455 4.04 -20.50 30.00
N TRP A 456 4.82 -19.92 29.08
CA TRP A 456 5.85 -18.95 29.45
C TRP A 456 5.30 -17.60 29.97
N VAL A 457 4.03 -17.27 29.71
CA VAL A 457 3.43 -15.97 30.02
C VAL A 457 2.24 -16.12 30.95
N PHE A 458 1.13 -16.71 30.48
CA PHE A 458 -0.08 -16.98 31.28
C PHE A 458 -0.60 -18.36 30.93
N ALA A 459 -0.68 -19.25 31.92
CA ALA A 459 -1.23 -20.60 31.74
C ALA A 459 -2.67 -20.67 32.25
N SER A 460 -3.55 -21.35 31.54
CA SER A 460 -4.88 -21.73 32.05
C SER A 460 -5.11 -23.18 31.71
N ALA A 461 -5.17 -24.04 32.73
CA ALA A 461 -5.46 -25.46 32.55
C ALA A 461 -6.94 -25.69 32.21
N GLY A 462 -7.22 -26.82 31.56
CA GLY A 462 -8.58 -27.26 31.24
C GLY A 462 -9.24 -27.92 32.45
N ASP A 463 -10.56 -28.06 32.42
CA ASP A 463 -11.35 -28.70 33.48
C ASP A 463 -11.36 -30.22 33.33
N ILE A 464 -11.48 -30.94 34.45
CA ILE A 464 -11.73 -32.38 34.49
C ILE A 464 -13.13 -32.60 35.08
N GLY A 465 -14.08 -33.02 34.23
CA GLY A 465 -15.47 -33.25 34.60
C GLY A 465 -15.86 -34.73 34.49
N LEU A 466 -16.18 -35.36 35.62
CA LEU A 466 -16.65 -36.74 35.67
C LEU A 466 -18.12 -36.77 36.11
N THR A 467 -19.02 -37.25 35.24
CA THR A 467 -20.45 -37.43 35.54
C THR A 467 -20.81 -38.89 35.39
N VAL A 468 -21.17 -39.54 36.49
CA VAL A 468 -21.34 -41.00 36.59
C VAL A 468 -22.70 -41.34 37.18
N GLY A 469 -23.49 -42.18 36.52
CA GLY A 469 -24.79 -42.63 37.02
C GLY A 469 -24.66 -43.63 38.18
N GLY A 470 -23.65 -44.51 38.10
CA GLY A 470 -23.31 -45.50 39.11
C GLY A 470 -22.19 -45.06 40.06
N THR A 471 -21.24 -45.97 40.30
CA THR A 471 -20.07 -45.75 41.17
C THR A 471 -18.88 -45.26 40.34
N ALA A 472 -18.18 -44.25 40.84
CA ALA A 472 -16.90 -43.79 40.31
C ALA A 472 -15.75 -44.37 41.15
N ASP A 473 -15.03 -45.35 40.62
CA ASP A 473 -13.82 -45.91 41.23
C ASP A 473 -12.58 -45.18 40.68
N LEU A 474 -12.03 -44.26 41.48
CA LEU A 474 -10.88 -43.42 41.15
C LEU A 474 -9.65 -43.77 41.99
N ARG A 475 -9.68 -44.91 42.71
CA ARG A 475 -8.61 -45.32 43.63
C ARG A 475 -7.26 -45.34 42.93
N GLU A 476 -6.22 -44.92 43.65
CA GLU A 476 -4.84 -44.94 43.14
C GLU A 476 -4.61 -44.11 41.86
N GLY A 477 -5.62 -43.35 41.39
CA GLY A 477 -5.55 -42.53 40.18
C GLY A 477 -4.96 -41.13 40.42
N ARG A 478 -4.52 -40.48 39.35
CA ARG A 478 -3.98 -39.12 39.37
C ARG A 478 -4.79 -38.20 38.45
N PHE A 479 -5.26 -37.08 38.99
CA PHE A 479 -6.05 -36.09 38.27
C PHE A 479 -5.37 -34.71 38.44
N ASP A 480 -4.89 -34.13 37.35
CA ASP A 480 -4.02 -32.95 37.35
C ASP A 480 -4.49 -31.90 36.33
N ALA A 481 -5.07 -30.81 36.82
CA ALA A 481 -5.55 -29.65 36.08
C ALA A 481 -4.78 -28.38 36.48
N THR A 482 -3.46 -28.48 36.64
CA THR A 482 -2.62 -27.36 37.09
C THR A 482 -2.19 -26.42 35.97
N GLY A 483 -2.30 -25.11 36.20
CA GLY A 483 -1.83 -24.07 35.29
C GLY A 483 -0.56 -23.40 35.83
N VAL A 484 0.56 -23.49 35.13
CA VAL A 484 1.85 -22.90 35.57
C VAL A 484 2.41 -21.96 34.50
N GLY A 485 2.60 -20.68 34.84
CA GLY A 485 3.30 -19.72 33.98
C GLY A 485 3.99 -18.57 34.72
N LEU A 486 4.92 -17.88 34.03
CA LEU A 486 5.83 -16.90 34.65
C LEU A 486 5.11 -15.69 35.28
N PHE A 487 4.01 -15.24 34.70
CA PHE A 487 3.22 -14.11 35.21
C PHE A 487 1.94 -14.56 35.93
N GLY A 488 1.82 -15.86 36.22
CA GLY A 488 0.68 -16.47 36.89
C GLY A 488 0.03 -17.57 36.05
N GLY A 489 -0.62 -18.51 36.74
CA GLY A 489 -1.40 -19.57 36.13
C GLY A 489 -2.77 -19.71 36.80
N ARG A 490 -3.74 -20.25 36.05
CA ARG A 490 -5.07 -20.58 36.53
C ARG A 490 -5.24 -22.09 36.44
N ASP A 491 -5.51 -22.71 37.56
CA ASP A 491 -5.86 -24.12 37.61
C ASP A 491 -7.28 -24.32 37.08
N GLY A 492 -7.49 -25.45 36.42
CA GLY A 492 -8.81 -25.91 36.01
C GLY A 492 -9.57 -26.51 37.19
N ARG A 493 -10.86 -26.75 37.01
CA ARG A 493 -11.72 -27.37 38.01
C ARG A 493 -11.75 -28.87 37.83
N ILE A 494 -11.59 -29.61 38.93
CA ILE A 494 -11.88 -31.05 38.97
C ILE A 494 -13.23 -31.27 39.65
N THR A 495 -14.21 -31.79 38.91
CA THR A 495 -15.57 -32.06 39.39
C THR A 495 -15.92 -33.53 39.21
N VAL A 496 -16.43 -34.16 40.26
CA VAL A 496 -16.91 -35.55 40.21
C VAL A 496 -18.32 -35.63 40.77
N THR A 497 -19.26 -36.05 39.93
CA THR A 497 -20.65 -36.33 40.32
C THR A 497 -20.95 -37.79 40.07
N ALA A 498 -21.36 -38.52 41.11
CA ALA A 498 -21.73 -39.93 41.03
C ALA A 498 -23.11 -40.18 41.68
N GLY A 499 -24.01 -40.89 40.99
CA GLY A 499 -25.31 -41.27 41.54
C GLY A 499 -25.23 -42.38 42.61
N GLY A 500 -24.20 -43.22 42.54
CA GLY A 500 -23.83 -44.19 43.56
C GLY A 500 -22.87 -43.60 44.59
N GLY A 501 -21.58 -43.90 44.44
CA GLY A 501 -20.50 -43.40 45.33
C GLY A 501 -19.21 -43.09 44.59
N VAL A 502 -18.30 -42.37 45.24
CA VAL A 502 -16.97 -42.03 44.72
C VAL A 502 -15.90 -42.66 45.61
N LEU A 503 -15.10 -43.57 45.05
CA LEU A 503 -13.98 -44.24 45.74
C LEU A 503 -12.68 -43.56 45.36
N THR A 504 -11.91 -43.07 46.33
CA THR A 504 -10.72 -42.20 46.11
C THR A 504 -9.50 -42.63 46.92
N GLU A 505 -9.52 -43.82 47.52
CA GLU A 505 -8.40 -44.31 48.31
C GLU A 505 -7.11 -44.33 47.48
N GLY A 506 -6.09 -43.58 47.93
CA GLY A 506 -4.80 -43.46 47.24
C GLY A 506 -4.80 -42.55 46.00
N ALA A 507 -5.92 -41.89 45.68
CA ALA A 507 -6.01 -40.96 44.56
C ALA A 507 -5.40 -39.59 44.88
N SER A 508 -4.87 -38.89 43.86
CA SER A 508 -4.38 -37.52 43.97
C SER A 508 -5.13 -36.57 43.03
N PHE A 509 -5.49 -35.39 43.54
CA PHE A 509 -6.20 -34.34 42.81
C PHE A 509 -5.46 -33.02 42.95
N ASP A 510 -5.06 -32.42 41.83
CA ASP A 510 -4.40 -31.12 41.79
C ASP A 510 -5.02 -30.24 40.68
N PRO A 511 -5.81 -29.21 40.99
CA PRO A 511 -6.17 -28.74 42.33
C PRO A 511 -7.14 -29.70 43.04
N ALA A 512 -7.41 -29.44 44.31
CA ALA A 512 -8.34 -30.25 45.10
C ALA A 512 -9.73 -30.31 44.44
N LEU A 513 -10.42 -31.44 44.62
CA LEU A 513 -11.80 -31.66 44.15
C LEU A 513 -12.74 -30.53 44.61
N ALA A 514 -13.50 -29.99 43.67
CA ALA A 514 -14.40 -28.85 43.87
C ALA A 514 -15.77 -29.22 44.46
#